data_AF-A0A7Y5JJ65-F1
#
_entry.id   AF-A0A7Y5JJ65-F1
#
_cell.length_a   1.000
_cell.length_b   1.000
_cell.length_c   1.000
_cell.angle_alpha   90.00
_cell.angle_beta   90.00
_cell.angle_gamma   90.00
#
_symmetry.space_group_name_H-M   'P 1'
#
loop_
_entity.id
_entity.type
_entity.pdbx_description
1 polymer ?
#
loop_
_entity_poly.entity_id
_entity_poly.type
_entity_poly.pdbx_seq_one_letter_code
_entity_poly.pdbx_strand_id
1 'polypeptide(L)'
;MTQAEQPAGVAIHTVGESLSTTVSLRSVPDVLGFADAARVAAFAKLDEAHRTAFGQFGTPPKVARLMASMFNANRREIRLLDAGAGVGSLSAAFVAELLTREVLPTSIAVIAYEVEPMLAECLRDTLSRCHDACATQGVSFSSEVIVSDFIETSVRSARGDLFAVEGQRFNCAIQNPPYRKINSDSTHRRLLRQVGIETTNLYSAFLSLTLRMLEPGGELVAITPRSFCNGPYFKSFRREFLSKVALRRIHVFDTRDTAFSQDRVLQENVIVHSVRGQSPGPTIEV
;
A
#
# COMPACT_ATOMS: atom_id res chain seq x y z
N MET A 1 45.94 72.27 -30.95
CA MET A 1 45.26 72.14 -29.64
C MET A 1 43.79 71.89 -29.92
N THR A 2 43.42 70.60 -30.00
CA THR A 2 42.71 69.78 -28.98
C THR A 2 41.19 69.97 -29.10
N GLN A 3 40.48 69.08 -29.79
CA GLN A 3 40.01 67.72 -29.43
C GLN A 3 38.68 67.73 -28.66
N ALA A 4 37.72 66.98 -29.20
CA ALA A 4 36.45 66.60 -28.60
C ALA A 4 36.41 65.06 -28.50
N GLU A 5 35.97 64.52 -27.37
CA GLU A 5 35.76 63.08 -27.13
C GLU A 5 34.28 62.69 -27.24
N GLN A 6 34.03 61.54 -27.86
CA GLN A 6 32.78 60.76 -27.84
C GLN A 6 33.01 59.46 -27.04
N PRO A 7 32.00 58.90 -26.36
CA PRO A 7 32.09 57.56 -25.81
C PRO A 7 31.57 56.48 -26.76
N ALA A 8 32.11 55.28 -26.53
CA ALA A 8 32.08 54.09 -27.36
C ALA A 8 30.74 53.35 -27.42
N GLY A 9 30.53 52.64 -28.53
CA GLY A 9 29.35 51.82 -28.82
C GLY A 9 29.41 50.39 -28.30
N VAL A 10 28.35 49.64 -28.57
CA VAL A 10 28.32 48.18 -28.52
C VAL A 10 27.54 47.67 -29.73
N ALA A 11 28.19 46.80 -30.49
CA ALA A 11 27.68 46.14 -31.68
C ALA A 11 26.86 44.89 -31.33
N ILE A 12 25.86 44.63 -32.15
CA ILE A 12 24.98 43.46 -32.12
C ILE A 12 25.74 42.26 -32.70
N HIS A 13 25.78 41.14 -31.97
CA HIS A 13 26.11 39.85 -32.55
C HIS A 13 25.08 38.80 -32.12
N THR A 14 24.45 38.21 -33.13
CA THR A 14 23.50 37.09 -33.03
C THR A 14 24.25 35.76 -33.19
N VAL A 15 23.58 34.71 -32.72
CA VAL A 15 23.77 33.25 -32.95
C VAL A 15 24.46 32.48 -31.83
N GLY A 16 23.69 31.54 -31.27
CA GLY A 16 24.14 30.47 -30.40
C GLY A 16 22.93 29.65 -29.96
N GLU A 17 22.54 28.68 -30.79
CA GLU A 17 21.51 27.68 -30.50
C GLU A 17 21.74 27.03 -29.13
N SER A 18 20.84 27.27 -28.17
CA SER A 18 20.79 26.46 -26.95
C SER A 18 19.93 25.24 -27.23
N LEU A 19 20.58 24.07 -27.27
CA LEU A 19 19.98 22.74 -27.28
C LEU A 19 18.84 22.65 -26.24
N SER A 20 17.60 22.73 -26.72
CA SER A 20 16.44 22.30 -25.98
C SER A 20 16.57 20.79 -25.79
N THR A 21 17.09 20.37 -24.63
CA THR A 21 16.96 18.99 -24.18
C THR A 21 15.49 18.80 -23.82
N THR A 22 14.68 18.50 -24.83
CA THR A 22 13.31 18.05 -24.65
C THR A 22 13.40 16.72 -23.92
N VAL A 23 13.38 16.74 -22.59
CA VAL A 23 13.08 15.56 -21.79
C VAL A 23 11.71 15.11 -22.27
N SER A 24 11.69 14.07 -23.10
CA SER A 24 10.47 13.38 -23.47
C SER A 24 9.87 12.89 -22.16
N LEU A 25 8.89 13.62 -21.65
CA LEU A 25 8.01 13.19 -20.57
C LEU A 25 7.29 11.96 -21.10
N ARG A 26 7.89 10.78 -20.95
CA ARG A 26 7.22 9.52 -21.23
C ARG A 26 5.97 9.51 -20.36
N SER A 27 4.81 9.55 -20.99
CA SER A 27 3.53 9.54 -20.27
C SER A 27 3.47 8.25 -19.46
N VAL A 28 3.51 8.38 -18.13
CA VAL A 28 3.34 7.23 -17.23
C VAL A 28 1.88 6.76 -17.38
N PRO A 29 1.63 5.47 -17.67
CA PRO A 29 0.29 4.92 -17.65
C PRO A 29 -0.45 5.26 -16.35
N ASP A 30 -1.72 5.64 -16.44
CA ASP A 30 -2.55 5.88 -15.25
C ASP A 30 -2.99 4.55 -14.62
N VAL A 31 -2.06 3.94 -13.88
CA VAL A 31 -2.27 2.64 -13.23
C VAL A 31 -3.39 2.72 -12.19
N LEU A 32 -3.47 3.81 -11.44
CA LEU A 32 -4.48 3.95 -10.40
C LEU A 32 -5.87 4.23 -10.99
N GLY A 33 -5.97 5.02 -12.07
CA GLY A 33 -7.22 5.19 -12.80
C GLY A 33 -7.73 3.87 -13.39
N PHE A 34 -6.84 3.04 -13.93
CA PHE A 34 -7.19 1.69 -14.38
C PHE A 34 -7.71 0.82 -13.23
N ALA A 35 -7.00 0.77 -12.10
CA ALA A 35 -7.42 -0.01 -10.94
C ALA A 35 -8.77 0.47 -10.37
N ASP A 36 -9.07 1.76 -10.45
CA ASP A 36 -10.38 2.30 -10.04
C ASP A 36 -11.51 1.86 -10.97
N ALA A 37 -11.29 1.91 -12.28
CA ALA A 37 -12.26 1.41 -13.25
C ALA A 37 -12.54 -0.09 -13.03
N ALA A 38 -11.49 -0.88 -12.79
CA ALA A 38 -11.62 -2.29 -12.45
C ALA A 38 -12.40 -2.49 -11.13
N ARG A 39 -12.13 -1.68 -10.11
CA ARG A 39 -12.83 -1.70 -8.81
C ARG A 39 -14.33 -1.46 -9.01
N VAL A 40 -14.71 -0.40 -9.73
CA VAL A 40 -16.11 -0.08 -10.00
C VAL A 40 -16.80 -1.21 -10.78
N ALA A 41 -16.15 -1.73 -11.82
CA ALA A 41 -16.71 -2.79 -12.65
C ALA A 41 -16.86 -4.13 -11.90
N ALA A 42 -15.87 -4.52 -11.10
CA ALA A 42 -15.87 -5.77 -10.35
C ALA A 42 -16.92 -5.77 -9.24
N PHE A 43 -16.98 -4.70 -8.43
CA PHE A 43 -17.93 -4.60 -7.32
C PHE A 43 -19.39 -4.43 -7.76
N ALA A 44 -19.63 -3.97 -9.00
CA ALA A 44 -20.95 -4.00 -9.61
C ALA A 44 -21.44 -5.44 -9.91
N LYS A 45 -20.53 -6.39 -10.10
CA LYS A 45 -20.83 -7.80 -10.40
C LYS A 45 -20.88 -8.71 -9.17
N LEU A 46 -20.29 -8.28 -8.05
CA LEU A 46 -20.33 -9.02 -6.79
C LEU A 46 -21.74 -8.97 -6.18
N ASP A 47 -22.17 -10.09 -5.60
CA ASP A 47 -23.40 -10.12 -4.80
C ASP A 47 -23.22 -9.35 -3.47
N GLU A 48 -24.33 -9.12 -2.78
CA GLU A 48 -24.36 -8.34 -1.53
C GLU A 48 -23.54 -8.98 -0.39
N ALA A 49 -23.47 -10.32 -0.36
CA ALA A 49 -22.74 -11.05 0.66
C ALA A 49 -21.22 -10.87 0.46
N HIS A 50 -20.74 -10.94 -0.79
CA HIS A 50 -19.35 -10.69 -1.15
C HIS A 50 -18.99 -9.22 -0.93
N ARG A 51 -19.84 -8.26 -1.35
CA ARG A 51 -19.62 -6.82 -1.07
C ARG A 51 -19.43 -6.54 0.42
N THR A 52 -20.29 -7.12 1.27
CA THR A 52 -20.17 -6.98 2.72
C THR A 52 -18.90 -7.63 3.27
N ALA A 53 -18.52 -8.79 2.73
CA ALA A 53 -17.36 -9.54 3.18
C ALA A 53 -16.00 -8.86 2.87
N PHE A 54 -15.94 -8.07 1.79
CA PHE A 54 -14.73 -7.39 1.30
C PHE A 54 -14.67 -5.89 1.63
N GLY A 55 -15.66 -5.36 2.37
CA GLY A 55 -15.86 -3.92 2.51
C GLY A 55 -16.45 -3.36 1.23
N GLN A 56 -17.68 -2.85 1.31
CA GLN A 56 -18.68 -2.71 0.24
C GLN A 56 -18.21 -2.24 -1.15
N PHE A 57 -17.05 -1.57 -1.28
CA PHE A 57 -16.55 -1.01 -2.53
C PHE A 57 -15.03 -1.15 -2.76
N GLY A 58 -14.31 -1.91 -1.93
CA GLY A 58 -12.84 -1.89 -1.93
C GLY A 58 -12.27 -0.53 -1.52
N THR A 59 -11.00 -0.25 -1.83
CA THR A 59 -10.35 1.02 -1.45
C THR A 59 -10.49 2.08 -2.55
N PRO A 60 -11.17 3.22 -2.30
CA PRO A 60 -11.27 4.31 -3.28
C PRO A 60 -9.91 4.96 -3.60
N PRO A 61 -9.72 5.57 -4.79
CA PRO A 61 -8.41 6.09 -5.23
C PRO A 61 -7.81 7.12 -4.29
N LYS A 62 -8.63 8.01 -3.72
CA LYS A 62 -8.16 9.04 -2.79
C LYS A 62 -7.58 8.42 -1.51
N VAL A 63 -8.24 7.38 -0.97
CA VAL A 63 -7.77 6.64 0.20
C VAL A 63 -6.50 5.86 -0.15
N ALA A 64 -6.48 5.19 -1.31
CA ALA A 64 -5.32 4.43 -1.77
C ALA A 64 -4.08 5.32 -1.95
N ARG A 65 -4.22 6.51 -2.56
CA ARG A 65 -3.13 7.50 -2.66
C ARG A 65 -2.64 7.97 -1.30
N LEU A 66 -3.56 8.27 -0.38
CA LEU A 66 -3.20 8.69 0.97
C LEU A 66 -2.40 7.59 1.69
N MET A 67 -2.85 6.34 1.60
CA MET A 67 -2.11 5.21 2.19
C MET A 67 -0.73 5.04 1.56
N ALA A 68 -0.62 5.16 0.24
CA ALA A 68 0.66 5.06 -0.48
C ALA A 68 1.64 6.19 -0.08
N SER A 69 1.16 7.43 0.05
CA SER A 69 2.02 8.57 0.39
C SER A 69 2.53 8.57 1.84
N MET A 70 1.96 7.73 2.71
CA MET A 70 2.45 7.59 4.09
C MET A 70 3.75 6.81 4.21
N PHE A 71 4.15 6.05 3.18
CA PHE A 71 5.40 5.28 3.20
C PHE A 71 6.61 6.19 3.02
N ASN A 72 7.63 6.01 3.84
CA ASN A 72 8.95 6.55 3.54
C ASN A 72 9.59 5.76 2.39
N ALA A 73 9.57 4.43 2.44
CA ALA A 73 10.05 3.52 1.39
C ALA A 73 11.40 3.92 0.77
N ASN A 74 12.34 4.43 1.59
CA ASN A 74 13.66 4.91 1.17
C ASN A 74 14.61 3.75 0.88
N ARG A 75 14.28 2.93 -0.12
CA ARG A 75 15.00 1.71 -0.48
C ARG A 75 15.05 1.58 -1.99
N ARG A 76 16.18 1.07 -2.51
CA ARG A 76 16.30 0.83 -3.95
C ARG A 76 15.54 -0.41 -4.41
N GLU A 77 15.44 -1.42 -3.56
CA GLU A 77 14.71 -2.65 -3.85
C GLU A 77 13.47 -2.70 -2.95
N ILE A 78 12.30 -2.69 -3.56
CA ILE A 78 11.03 -2.76 -2.85
C ILE A 78 10.46 -4.17 -2.98
N ARG A 79 10.06 -4.74 -1.85
CA ARG A 79 9.33 -6.01 -1.76
C ARG A 79 8.03 -5.72 -1.01
N LEU A 80 6.96 -5.52 -1.78
CA LEU A 80 5.64 -5.15 -1.30
C LEU A 80 4.79 -6.41 -1.06
N LEU A 81 4.17 -6.48 0.12
CA LEU A 81 3.06 -7.39 0.40
C LEU A 81 1.73 -6.62 0.35
N ASP A 82 0.78 -7.11 -0.45
CA ASP A 82 -0.62 -6.72 -0.42
C ASP A 82 -1.47 -7.93 0.03
N ALA A 83 -1.77 -8.00 1.32
CA ALA A 83 -2.31 -9.21 1.96
C ALA A 83 -3.80 -9.48 1.66
N GLY A 84 -4.49 -8.52 1.06
CA GLY A 84 -5.91 -8.60 0.70
C GLY A 84 -6.17 -7.60 -0.42
N ALA A 85 -5.65 -7.93 -1.60
CA ALA A 85 -5.40 -6.96 -2.66
C ALA A 85 -6.66 -6.51 -3.40
N GLY A 86 -7.75 -7.30 -3.37
CA GLY A 86 -8.93 -7.03 -4.17
C GLY A 86 -8.56 -6.94 -5.65
N VAL A 87 -8.94 -5.85 -6.30
CA VAL A 87 -8.56 -5.55 -7.70
C VAL A 87 -7.17 -4.92 -7.86
N GLY A 88 -6.44 -4.70 -6.76
CA GLY A 88 -5.10 -4.11 -6.76
C GLY A 88 -5.04 -2.59 -6.59
N SER A 89 -6.09 -1.94 -6.09
CA SER A 89 -6.11 -0.47 -5.91
C SER A 89 -4.97 0.05 -5.03
N LEU A 90 -4.61 -0.68 -3.97
CA LEU A 90 -3.53 -0.32 -3.06
C LEU A 90 -2.16 -0.53 -3.70
N SER A 91 -1.94 -1.70 -4.32
CA SER A 91 -0.74 -1.98 -5.12
C SER A 91 -0.51 -0.95 -6.22
N ALA A 92 -1.54 -0.59 -6.98
CA ALA A 92 -1.49 0.43 -8.02
C ALA A 92 -1.13 1.82 -7.47
N ALA A 93 -1.78 2.24 -6.38
CA ALA A 93 -1.48 3.53 -5.74
C ALA A 93 -0.05 3.58 -5.20
N PHE A 94 0.43 2.50 -4.60
CA PHE A 94 1.80 2.40 -4.09
C PHE A 94 2.83 2.50 -5.22
N VAL A 95 2.65 1.77 -6.32
CA VAL A 95 3.53 1.87 -7.49
C VAL A 95 3.50 3.27 -8.09
N ALA A 96 2.30 3.84 -8.30
CA ALA A 96 2.15 5.19 -8.85
C ALA A 96 2.86 6.23 -7.97
N GLU A 97 2.73 6.15 -6.64
CA GLU A 97 3.39 7.04 -5.69
C GLU A 97 4.92 6.91 -5.70
N LEU A 98 5.47 5.70 -5.88
CA LEU A 98 6.91 5.54 -6.00
C LEU A 98 7.46 6.15 -7.29
N LEU A 99 6.69 6.08 -8.38
CA LEU A 99 7.08 6.60 -9.69
C LEU A 99 7.00 8.13 -9.81
N THR A 100 6.41 8.82 -8.83
CA THR A 100 6.41 10.30 -8.78
C THR A 100 7.58 10.89 -8.01
N ARG A 101 8.40 10.05 -7.36
CA ARG A 101 9.52 10.49 -6.51
C ARG A 101 10.72 10.94 -7.35
N GLU A 102 11.50 11.86 -6.79
CA GLU A 102 12.76 12.30 -7.39
C GLU A 102 13.77 11.15 -7.51
N VAL A 103 13.82 10.28 -6.50
CA VAL A 103 14.67 9.09 -6.47
C VAL A 103 13.80 7.85 -6.60
N LEU A 104 13.87 7.24 -7.79
CA LEU A 104 13.14 6.00 -8.09
C LEU A 104 13.85 4.77 -7.49
N PRO A 105 13.10 3.74 -7.08
CA PRO A 105 13.68 2.43 -6.78
C PRO A 105 14.25 1.80 -8.06
N THR A 106 15.23 0.91 -7.91
CA THR A 106 15.73 0.10 -9.02
C THR A 106 14.82 -1.09 -9.32
N SER A 107 14.11 -1.60 -8.30
CA SER A 107 13.16 -2.70 -8.48
C SER A 107 11.98 -2.62 -7.52
N ILE A 108 10.83 -3.11 -8.00
CA ILE A 108 9.61 -3.32 -7.23
C ILE A 108 9.11 -4.74 -7.48
N ALA A 109 9.07 -5.55 -6.43
CA ALA A 109 8.46 -6.87 -6.43
C ALA A 109 7.18 -6.83 -5.59
N VAL A 110 6.05 -7.25 -6.15
CA VAL A 110 4.74 -7.28 -5.46
C VAL A 110 4.26 -8.71 -5.27
N ILE A 111 3.92 -9.08 -4.04
CA ILE A 111 3.16 -10.31 -3.76
C ILE A 111 1.80 -9.90 -3.23
N ALA A 112 0.77 -10.31 -3.95
CA ALA A 112 -0.60 -9.92 -3.67
C ALA A 112 -1.46 -11.17 -3.43
N TYR A 113 -2.18 -11.18 -2.32
CA TYR A 113 -3.13 -12.25 -1.97
C TYR A 113 -4.55 -11.81 -2.28
N GLU A 114 -5.30 -12.69 -2.94
CA GLU A 114 -6.74 -12.52 -3.15
C GLU A 114 -7.41 -13.89 -3.13
N VAL A 115 -8.53 -14.03 -2.44
CA VAL A 115 -9.24 -15.31 -2.32
C VAL A 115 -10.31 -15.48 -3.39
N GLU A 116 -10.86 -14.37 -3.91
CA GLU A 116 -11.91 -14.37 -4.93
C GLU A 116 -11.29 -14.42 -6.34
N PRO A 117 -11.48 -15.52 -7.12
CA PRO A 117 -10.86 -15.67 -8.43
C PRO A 117 -11.14 -14.53 -9.41
N MET A 118 -12.37 -13.99 -9.41
CA MET A 118 -12.73 -12.88 -10.31
C MET A 118 -11.95 -11.60 -9.97
N LEU A 119 -11.78 -11.30 -8.68
CA LEU A 119 -10.96 -10.15 -8.24
C LEU A 119 -9.48 -10.39 -8.55
N ALA A 120 -9.00 -11.64 -8.41
CA ALA A 120 -7.63 -12.01 -8.74
C ALA A 120 -7.31 -11.84 -10.24
N GLU A 121 -8.27 -12.04 -11.14
CA GLU A 121 -8.10 -11.72 -12.57
C GLU A 121 -7.92 -10.21 -12.78
N CYS A 122 -8.81 -9.39 -12.21
CA CYS A 122 -8.67 -7.93 -12.25
C CYS A 122 -7.36 -7.44 -11.65
N LEU A 123 -6.90 -8.07 -10.57
CA LEU A 123 -5.62 -7.79 -9.92
C LEU A 123 -4.44 -8.05 -10.85
N ARG A 124 -4.44 -9.16 -11.61
CA ARG A 124 -3.37 -9.45 -12.58
C ARG A 124 -3.30 -8.38 -13.66
N ASP A 125 -4.45 -7.91 -14.16
CA ASP A 125 -4.48 -6.83 -15.14
C ASP A 125 -3.93 -5.53 -14.55
N THR A 126 -4.31 -5.19 -13.32
CA THR A 126 -3.78 -4.02 -12.61
C THR A 126 -2.26 -4.10 -12.43
N LEU A 127 -1.73 -5.26 -12.03
CA LEU A 127 -0.28 -5.47 -11.85
C LEU A 127 0.47 -5.46 -13.19
N SER A 128 -0.17 -5.89 -14.28
CA SER A 128 0.36 -5.72 -15.63
C SER A 128 0.50 -4.24 -16.00
N ARG A 129 -0.47 -3.38 -15.60
CA ARG A 129 -0.34 -1.93 -15.76
C ARG A 129 0.75 -1.33 -14.88
N CYS A 130 0.94 -1.83 -13.66
CA CYS A 130 2.09 -1.46 -12.81
C CYS A 130 3.41 -1.77 -13.52
N HIS A 131 3.52 -2.96 -14.12
CA HIS A 131 4.68 -3.38 -14.89
C HIS A 131 4.97 -2.42 -16.05
N ASP A 132 3.96 -2.13 -16.88
CA ASP A 132 4.10 -1.21 -18.01
C ASP A 132 4.58 0.18 -17.54
N ALA A 133 4.00 0.70 -16.46
CA ALA A 133 4.38 2.00 -15.91
C ALA A 133 5.83 2.03 -15.40
N CYS A 134 6.25 0.99 -14.68
CA CYS A 134 7.63 0.84 -14.22
C CYS A 134 8.60 0.77 -15.40
N ALA A 135 8.25 0.01 -16.45
CA ALA A 135 9.08 -0.13 -17.65
C ALA A 135 9.29 1.22 -18.36
N THR A 136 8.28 2.10 -18.41
CA THR A 136 8.45 3.45 -19.00
C THR A 136 9.50 4.30 -18.29
N GLN A 137 9.68 4.07 -16.97
CA GLN A 137 10.58 4.79 -16.08
C GLN A 137 11.90 4.03 -15.81
N GLY A 138 12.14 2.89 -16.45
CA GLY A 138 13.35 2.09 -16.27
C GLY A 138 13.44 1.37 -14.91
N VAL A 139 12.30 1.18 -14.23
CA VAL A 139 12.22 0.43 -12.96
C VAL A 139 11.90 -1.03 -13.26
N SER A 140 12.68 -1.96 -12.71
CA SER A 140 12.39 -3.40 -12.83
C SER A 140 11.14 -3.75 -12.00
N PHE A 141 10.17 -4.44 -12.59
CA PHE A 141 8.95 -4.82 -11.90
C PHE A 141 8.68 -6.33 -12.01
N SER A 142 8.31 -6.95 -10.90
CA SER A 142 7.77 -8.31 -10.88
C SER A 142 6.57 -8.39 -9.95
N SER A 143 5.66 -9.32 -10.25
CA SER A 143 4.51 -9.55 -9.38
C SER A 143 4.07 -11.00 -9.35
N GLU A 144 3.57 -11.44 -8.21
CA GLU A 144 2.94 -12.75 -8.00
C GLU A 144 1.55 -12.55 -7.37
N VAL A 145 0.53 -13.17 -7.98
CA VAL A 145 -0.83 -13.21 -7.44
C VAL A 145 -1.08 -14.59 -6.86
N ILE A 146 -1.25 -14.66 -5.55
CA ILE A 146 -1.52 -15.90 -4.82
C ILE A 146 -3.02 -15.98 -4.56
N VAL A 147 -3.69 -16.84 -5.34
CA VAL A 147 -5.14 -17.06 -5.22
C VAL A 147 -5.43 -18.03 -4.07
N SER A 148 -5.41 -17.53 -2.83
CA SER A 148 -5.57 -18.35 -1.63
C SER A 148 -6.02 -17.54 -0.43
N ASP A 149 -6.51 -18.22 0.62
CA ASP A 149 -6.77 -17.59 1.91
C ASP A 149 -5.44 -17.19 2.57
N PHE A 150 -5.25 -15.89 2.78
CA PHE A 150 -4.03 -15.33 3.37
C PHE A 150 -3.72 -15.88 4.76
N ILE A 151 -4.72 -16.10 5.62
CA ILE A 151 -4.50 -16.63 6.98
C ILE A 151 -4.01 -18.07 6.88
N GLU A 152 -4.68 -18.89 6.08
CA GLU A 152 -4.34 -20.29 5.89
C GLU A 152 -2.94 -20.46 5.32
N THR A 153 -2.63 -19.76 4.24
CA THR A 153 -1.32 -19.81 3.58
C THR A 153 -0.21 -19.29 4.48
N SER A 154 -0.43 -18.18 5.19
CA SER A 154 0.59 -17.60 6.09
C SER A 154 0.87 -18.49 7.30
N VAL A 155 -0.15 -19.13 7.87
CA VAL A 155 0.03 -20.04 9.01
C VAL A 155 0.80 -21.29 8.60
N ARG A 156 0.46 -21.90 7.46
CA ARG A 156 1.20 -23.06 6.92
C ARG A 156 2.66 -22.72 6.65
N SER A 157 2.90 -21.57 6.03
CA SER A 157 4.26 -21.09 5.77
C SER A 157 5.06 -20.89 7.06
N ALA A 158 4.46 -20.25 8.08
CA ALA A 158 5.10 -20.04 9.37
C ALA A 158 5.44 -21.33 10.13
N ARG A 159 4.78 -22.46 9.81
CA ARG A 159 5.04 -23.77 10.41
C ARG A 159 6.10 -24.60 9.67
N GLY A 160 6.60 -24.11 8.53
CA GLY A 160 7.58 -24.84 7.72
C GLY A 160 6.98 -26.01 6.95
N ASP A 161 5.68 -25.96 6.61
CA ASP A 161 5.07 -26.94 5.72
C ASP A 161 5.73 -26.86 4.32
N LEU A 162 5.74 -27.94 3.53
CA LEU A 162 6.44 -28.05 2.22
C LEU A 162 6.10 -26.97 1.16
N PHE A 163 5.08 -26.14 1.41
CA PHE A 163 4.66 -25.02 0.56
C PHE A 163 4.98 -23.65 1.20
N ALA A 164 5.78 -23.62 2.26
CA ALA A 164 6.23 -22.37 2.86
C ALA A 164 7.02 -21.58 1.83
N VAL A 165 6.56 -20.36 1.53
CA VAL A 165 7.34 -19.38 0.78
C VAL A 165 8.56 -19.06 1.65
N GLU A 166 9.63 -19.79 1.41
CA GLU A 166 10.86 -19.75 2.20
C GLU A 166 11.44 -18.33 2.14
N GLY A 167 11.77 -17.77 3.31
CA GLY A 167 12.71 -16.64 3.40
C GLY A 167 12.28 -15.26 2.87
N GLN A 168 11.16 -15.09 2.19
CA GLN A 168 10.77 -13.76 1.69
C GLN A 168 10.33 -12.85 2.85
N ARG A 169 11.23 -11.93 3.22
CA ARG A 169 10.92 -10.84 4.11
C ARG A 169 10.56 -9.61 3.28
N PHE A 170 9.35 -9.12 3.48
CA PHE A 170 8.86 -7.90 2.85
C PHE A 170 9.45 -6.69 3.57
N ASN A 171 9.70 -5.63 2.81
CA ASN A 171 10.12 -4.35 3.39
C ASN A 171 9.01 -3.29 3.36
N CYS A 172 7.94 -3.53 2.59
CA CYS A 172 6.73 -2.74 2.60
C CYS A 172 5.52 -3.68 2.65
N ALA A 173 4.48 -3.30 3.37
CA ALA A 173 3.19 -3.97 3.33
C ALA A 173 2.06 -2.94 3.36
N ILE A 174 1.10 -3.05 2.44
CA ILE A 174 -0.07 -2.18 2.36
C ILE A 174 -1.33 -3.06 2.42
N GLN A 175 -2.34 -2.68 3.20
CA GLN A 175 -3.55 -3.50 3.28
C GLN A 175 -4.81 -2.75 3.73
N ASN A 176 -5.93 -3.14 3.14
CA ASN A 176 -7.29 -2.89 3.60
C ASN A 176 -7.94 -4.25 3.94
N PRO A 177 -7.63 -4.82 5.12
CA PRO A 177 -8.05 -6.17 5.45
C PRO A 177 -9.57 -6.26 5.71
N PRO A 178 -10.18 -7.46 5.64
CA PRO A 178 -11.61 -7.62 5.85
C PRO A 178 -12.05 -7.34 7.30
N TYR A 179 -13.20 -6.68 7.48
CA TYR A 179 -13.71 -6.21 8.79
C TYR A 179 -14.70 -7.18 9.46
N ARG A 180 -14.49 -8.49 9.31
CA ARG A 180 -15.36 -9.52 9.90
C ARG A 180 -14.80 -10.11 11.20
N LYS A 181 -15.72 -10.51 12.08
CA LYS A 181 -15.41 -11.31 13.27
C LYS A 181 -15.02 -12.73 12.88
N ILE A 182 -14.11 -13.30 13.65
CA ILE A 182 -13.69 -14.69 13.56
C ILE A 182 -14.57 -15.50 14.52
N ASN A 183 -15.31 -16.47 13.99
CA ASN A 183 -16.10 -17.38 14.82
C ASN A 183 -15.16 -18.27 15.66
N SER A 184 -15.52 -18.51 16.92
CA SER A 184 -14.71 -19.29 17.88
C SER A 184 -14.33 -20.68 17.37
N ASP A 185 -15.24 -21.31 16.62
CA ASP A 185 -15.09 -22.68 16.11
C ASP A 185 -14.62 -22.72 14.64
N SER A 186 -14.24 -21.57 14.08
CA SER A 186 -13.75 -21.48 12.70
C SER A 186 -12.37 -22.12 12.52
N THR A 187 -12.10 -22.55 11.30
CA THR A 187 -10.76 -23.00 10.87
C THR A 187 -9.72 -21.90 11.08
N HIS A 188 -10.05 -20.63 10.75
CA HIS A 188 -9.17 -19.49 11.02
C HIS A 188 -8.76 -19.38 12.49
N ARG A 189 -9.70 -19.56 13.43
CA ARG A 189 -9.39 -19.51 14.86
C ARG A 189 -8.42 -20.60 15.28
N ARG A 190 -8.60 -21.82 14.78
CA ARG A 190 -7.68 -22.95 15.05
C ARG A 190 -6.29 -22.71 14.47
N LEU A 191 -6.21 -22.22 13.24
CA LEU A 191 -4.93 -21.93 12.56
C LEU A 191 -4.14 -20.82 13.27
N LEU A 192 -4.79 -19.71 13.61
CA LEU A 192 -4.14 -18.59 14.31
C LEU A 192 -3.56 -19.00 15.67
N ARG A 193 -4.27 -19.88 16.41
CA ARG A 193 -3.78 -20.45 17.68
C ARG A 193 -2.49 -21.24 17.52
N GLN A 194 -2.33 -21.97 16.42
CA GLN A 194 -1.10 -22.76 16.15
C GLN A 194 0.15 -21.90 16.03
N VAL A 195 -0.01 -20.62 15.71
CA VAL A 195 1.09 -19.64 15.63
C VAL A 195 1.04 -18.63 16.79
N GLY A 196 0.24 -18.87 17.82
CA GLY A 196 0.14 -18.02 19.01
C GLY A 196 -0.53 -16.65 18.76
N ILE A 197 -1.39 -16.53 17.74
CA ILE A 197 -2.18 -15.32 17.50
C ILE A 197 -3.56 -15.48 18.14
N GLU A 198 -3.81 -14.68 19.17
CA GLU A 198 -5.08 -14.66 19.89
C GLU A 198 -5.92 -13.45 19.50
N THR A 199 -6.80 -13.62 18.52
CA THR A 199 -7.73 -12.56 18.11
C THR A 199 -9.08 -13.08 17.64
N THR A 200 -10.05 -12.18 17.64
CA THR A 200 -11.46 -12.38 17.30
C THR A 200 -11.88 -11.63 16.04
N ASN A 201 -10.98 -10.91 15.37
CA ASN A 201 -11.28 -10.15 14.14
C ASN A 201 -10.24 -10.41 13.05
N LEU A 202 -10.71 -10.54 11.80
CA LEU A 202 -9.84 -10.85 10.67
C LEU A 202 -8.78 -9.77 10.46
N TYR A 203 -9.13 -8.48 10.51
CA TYR A 203 -8.14 -7.42 10.31
C TYR A 203 -6.93 -7.54 11.25
N SER A 204 -7.16 -7.81 12.54
CA SER A 204 -6.07 -7.97 13.50
C SER A 204 -5.25 -9.25 13.29
N ALA A 205 -5.86 -10.29 12.72
CA ALA A 205 -5.14 -11.49 12.30
C ALA A 205 -4.23 -11.19 11.10
N PHE A 206 -4.76 -10.47 10.10
CA PHE A 206 -4.01 -10.02 8.94
C PHE A 206 -2.81 -9.16 9.35
N LEU A 207 -3.03 -8.11 10.15
CA LEU A 207 -1.94 -7.27 10.68
C LEU A 207 -0.90 -8.09 11.44
N SER A 208 -1.31 -9.03 12.29
CA SER A 208 -0.39 -9.87 13.08
C SER A 208 0.47 -10.78 12.20
N LEU A 209 -0.11 -11.37 11.14
CA LEU A 209 0.59 -12.23 10.19
C LEU A 209 1.53 -11.40 9.31
N THR A 210 1.06 -10.29 8.74
CA THR A 210 1.89 -9.35 7.97
C THR A 210 3.11 -8.89 8.75
N LEU A 211 2.94 -8.55 10.04
CA LEU A 211 4.06 -8.16 10.90
C LEU A 211 5.12 -9.25 11.09
N ARG A 212 4.78 -10.53 10.92
CA ARG A 212 5.75 -11.64 10.98
C ARG A 212 6.48 -11.84 9.66
N MET A 213 5.88 -11.38 8.55
CA MET A 213 6.45 -11.46 7.21
C MET A 213 7.33 -10.23 6.87
N LEU A 214 7.18 -9.12 7.62
CA LEU A 214 8.05 -7.95 7.48
C LEU A 214 9.43 -8.17 8.09
N GLU A 215 10.48 -7.70 7.41
CA GLU A 215 11.82 -7.57 7.98
C GLU A 215 11.88 -6.48 9.07
N PRO A 216 12.87 -6.52 9.98
CA PRO A 216 13.20 -5.36 10.81
C PRO A 216 13.40 -4.10 9.95
N GLY A 217 12.77 -3.00 10.34
CA GLY A 217 12.74 -1.76 9.57
C GLY A 217 11.79 -1.77 8.37
N GLY A 218 11.00 -2.83 8.17
CA GLY A 218 9.94 -2.87 7.18
C GLY A 218 8.73 -2.03 7.60
N GLU A 219 8.06 -1.42 6.62
CA GLU A 219 6.95 -0.50 6.82
C GLU A 219 5.61 -1.20 6.57
N LEU A 220 4.62 -0.91 7.43
CA LEU A 220 3.24 -1.32 7.28
C LEU A 220 2.34 -0.09 7.26
N VAL A 221 1.58 0.07 6.19
CA VAL A 221 0.43 1.00 6.14
C VAL A 221 -0.86 0.20 6.00
N ALA A 222 -1.76 0.36 6.96
CA ALA A 222 -3.05 -0.34 6.96
C ALA A 222 -4.19 0.59 7.32
N ILE A 223 -5.33 0.42 6.64
CA ILE A 223 -6.60 1.00 7.08
C ILE A 223 -7.33 -0.02 7.95
N THR A 224 -7.80 0.40 9.13
CA THR A 224 -8.48 -0.48 10.08
C THR A 224 -9.60 0.26 10.83
N PRO A 225 -10.59 -0.45 11.39
CA PRO A 225 -11.59 0.19 12.23
C PRO A 225 -10.97 0.86 13.48
N ARG A 226 -11.45 2.06 13.82
CA ARG A 226 -11.07 2.83 15.04
C ARG A 226 -11.25 2.04 16.32
N SER A 227 -12.13 1.04 16.32
CA SER A 227 -12.35 0.15 17.45
C SER A 227 -11.04 -0.49 17.95
N PHE A 228 -10.05 -0.70 17.08
CA PHE A 228 -8.71 -1.14 17.45
C PHE A 228 -8.08 -0.26 18.55
N CYS A 229 -8.27 1.05 18.48
CA CYS A 229 -7.65 2.02 19.38
C CYS A 229 -8.28 2.05 20.78
N ASN A 230 -9.45 1.42 20.98
CA ASN A 230 -10.26 1.60 22.19
C ASN A 230 -10.61 0.27 22.89
N GLY A 231 -11.02 0.38 24.17
CA GLY A 231 -11.63 -0.70 24.95
C GLY A 231 -10.71 -1.89 25.33
N PRO A 232 -11.18 -2.77 26.24
CA PRO A 232 -10.43 -3.95 26.68
C PRO A 232 -10.32 -5.03 25.60
N TYR A 233 -11.28 -5.06 24.66
CA TYR A 233 -11.41 -6.11 23.66
C TYR A 233 -10.19 -6.25 22.74
N PHE A 234 -9.57 -5.15 22.32
CA PHE A 234 -8.35 -5.16 21.51
C PHE A 234 -7.06 -4.97 22.33
N LYS A 235 -7.12 -5.01 23.67
CA LYS A 235 -5.96 -4.75 24.54
C LYS A 235 -4.81 -5.73 24.31
N SER A 236 -5.11 -7.02 24.15
CA SER A 236 -4.09 -8.05 23.92
C SER A 236 -3.37 -7.82 22.59
N PHE A 237 -4.15 -7.65 21.51
CA PHE A 237 -3.63 -7.34 20.18
C PHE A 237 -2.83 -6.04 20.17
N ARG A 238 -3.31 -4.96 20.78
CA ARG A 238 -2.56 -3.69 20.89
C ARG A 238 -1.22 -3.88 21.59
N ARG A 239 -1.19 -4.59 22.73
CA ARG A 239 0.07 -4.85 23.44
C ARG A 239 1.05 -5.62 22.57
N GLU A 240 0.59 -6.67 21.90
CA GLU A 240 1.44 -7.46 21.01
C GLU A 240 1.93 -6.63 19.82
N PHE A 241 1.03 -5.95 19.12
CA PHE A 241 1.32 -5.11 17.95
C PHE A 241 2.32 -4.01 18.31
N LEU A 242 2.03 -3.20 19.33
CA LEU A 242 2.87 -2.09 19.76
C LEU A 242 4.19 -2.53 20.40
N SER A 243 4.29 -3.77 20.91
CA SER A 243 5.58 -4.30 21.35
C SER A 243 6.53 -4.63 20.19
N LYS A 244 6.01 -4.69 18.96
CA LYS A 244 6.73 -5.15 17.77
C LYS A 244 6.97 -4.05 16.73
N VAL A 245 6.32 -2.89 16.87
CA VAL A 245 6.40 -1.80 15.89
C VAL A 245 6.56 -0.43 16.56
N ALA A 246 7.19 0.49 15.84
CA ALA A 246 7.09 1.91 16.08
C ALA A 246 5.91 2.48 15.27
N LEU A 247 4.93 3.09 15.93
CA LEU A 247 3.94 3.90 15.21
C LEU A 247 4.61 5.18 14.70
N ARG A 248 4.32 5.56 13.45
CA ARG A 248 4.85 6.76 12.80
C ARG A 248 3.77 7.78 12.54
N ARG A 249 2.65 7.33 11.98
CA ARG A 249 1.53 8.20 11.64
C ARG A 249 0.20 7.50 11.82
N ILE A 250 -0.81 8.23 12.31
CA ILE A 250 -2.19 7.76 12.40
C ILE A 250 -3.07 8.81 11.74
N HIS A 251 -3.68 8.51 10.61
CA HIS A 251 -4.67 9.39 10.01
C HIS A 251 -6.08 9.02 10.52
N VAL A 252 -6.80 10.02 11.03
CA VAL A 252 -8.20 9.92 11.46
C VAL A 252 -9.07 10.71 10.49
N PHE A 253 -10.08 10.06 9.91
CA PHE A 253 -11.06 10.73 9.05
C PHE A 253 -12.04 11.55 9.90
N ASP A 254 -12.25 12.84 9.55
CA ASP A 254 -13.25 13.69 10.20
C ASP A 254 -14.51 13.81 9.33
N THR A 255 -15.65 14.06 9.97
CA THR A 255 -16.92 14.46 9.37
C THR A 255 -16.80 15.63 8.39
N ARG A 256 -15.79 16.48 8.55
CA ARG A 256 -15.50 17.63 7.69
C ARG A 256 -14.68 17.31 6.44
N ASP A 257 -14.16 16.09 6.30
CA ASP A 257 -13.56 15.65 5.05
C ASP A 257 -14.65 15.52 3.98
N THR A 258 -14.96 16.63 3.32
CA THR A 258 -15.95 16.71 2.25
C THR A 258 -15.64 15.75 1.10
N ALA A 259 -14.37 15.35 0.95
CA ALA A 259 -13.92 14.34 0.01
C ALA A 259 -14.41 12.91 0.34
N PHE A 260 -14.84 12.65 1.58
CA PHE A 260 -15.26 11.34 2.11
C PHE A 260 -16.58 11.40 2.89
N SER A 261 -17.29 12.54 2.86
CA SER A 261 -18.48 12.80 3.71
C SER A 261 -19.67 11.88 3.45
N GLN A 262 -19.72 11.24 2.27
CA GLN A 262 -20.74 10.24 1.92
C GLN A 262 -20.41 8.82 2.42
N ASP A 263 -19.16 8.56 2.82
CA ASP A 263 -18.68 7.25 3.27
C ASP A 263 -18.62 7.19 4.80
N ARG A 264 -19.78 7.01 5.44
CA ARG A 264 -19.88 6.81 6.90
C ARG A 264 -18.97 5.69 7.42
N VAL A 265 -18.72 4.67 6.58
CA VAL A 265 -17.80 3.57 6.89
C VAL A 265 -16.37 4.06 7.09
N LEU A 266 -15.89 5.03 6.30
CA LEU A 266 -14.54 5.58 6.43
C LEU A 266 -14.36 6.39 7.71
N GLN A 267 -15.40 7.09 8.17
CA GLN A 267 -15.37 7.83 9.44
C GLN A 267 -15.15 6.93 10.65
N GLU A 268 -15.45 5.63 10.54
CA GLU A 268 -15.19 4.64 11.58
C GLU A 268 -13.81 3.97 11.47
N ASN A 269 -12.98 4.35 10.49
CA ASN A 269 -11.65 3.80 10.25
C ASN A 269 -10.52 4.79 10.58
N VAL A 270 -9.31 4.25 10.67
CA VAL A 270 -8.03 4.98 10.76
C VAL A 270 -7.03 4.34 9.83
N ILE A 271 -6.12 5.15 9.27
CA ILE A 271 -4.93 4.63 8.57
C ILE A 271 -3.74 4.70 9.52
N VAL A 272 -3.04 3.60 9.70
CA VAL A 272 -1.86 3.53 10.57
C VAL A 272 -0.64 3.22 9.73
N HIS A 273 0.39 4.05 9.83
CA HIS A 273 1.75 3.75 9.40
C HIS A 273 2.60 3.32 10.60
N SER A 274 3.22 2.15 10.49
CA SER A 274 4.10 1.59 11.51
C SER A 274 5.35 0.96 10.91
N VAL A 275 6.44 0.89 11.69
CA VAL A 275 7.73 0.31 11.28
C VAL A 275 8.11 -0.85 12.20
N ARG A 276 8.42 -2.01 11.63
CA ARG A 276 8.79 -3.23 12.36
C ARG A 276 10.10 -3.07 13.12
N GLY A 277 10.14 -3.52 14.38
CA GLY A 277 11.37 -3.68 15.15
C GLY A 277 12.07 -2.38 15.59
N GLN A 278 11.49 -1.21 15.30
CA GLN A 278 11.99 0.06 15.80
C GLN A 278 11.32 0.42 17.13
N SER A 279 12.07 1.02 18.06
CA SER A 279 11.49 1.66 19.24
C SER A 279 10.55 2.79 18.82
N PRO A 280 9.45 3.05 19.55
CA PRO A 280 8.58 4.19 19.27
C PRO A 280 9.43 5.46 19.10
N GLY A 281 9.20 6.18 17.99
CA GLY A 281 9.80 7.50 17.83
C GLY A 281 9.32 8.46 18.92
N PRO A 282 10.04 9.56 19.17
CA PRO A 282 9.62 10.55 20.18
C PRO A 282 8.28 11.22 19.85
N THR A 283 7.86 11.19 18.58
CA THR A 283 6.66 11.85 18.07
C THR A 283 5.91 10.94 17.10
N ILE A 284 4.57 10.95 17.20
CA ILE A 284 3.63 10.31 16.26
C ILE A 284 2.88 11.45 15.57
N GLU A 285 2.84 11.44 14.24
CA GLU A 285 1.99 12.38 13.48
C GLU A 285 0.53 11.89 13.50
N VAL A 286 -0.42 12.76 13.82
CA VAL A 286 -1.85 12.48 13.86
C VAL A 286 -2.58 13.41 12.90
#